data_AF-A0A7Y3IU94-F1
#
_entry.id   AF-A0A7Y3IU94-F1
#
_cell.length_a   1.000
_cell.length_b   1.000
_cell.length_c   1.000
_cell.angle_alpha   90.00
_cell.angle_beta   90.00
_cell.angle_gamma   90.00
#
_symmetry.space_group_name_H-M   'P 1'
#
loop_
_entity.id
_entity.type
_entity.pdbx_description
1 polymer ?
#
loop_
_entity_poly.entity_id
_entity_poly.type
_entity_poly.pdbx_seq_one_letter_code
_entity_poly.pdbx_strand_id
1 'polypeptide(L)'
;MELNKEAKKDILNGFIDILTRISSREFQKRVWIRGEGPECDSFDDVVCEFFGEDEAILAKYKDFGITDFQYQLLVKFRDAFRAFTDKNNYPEKFIDTPEWTRITEMAKEVLKAFNYQKTR
;
A
#
# COMPACT_ATOMS: atom_id res chain seq x y z
N MET A 1 -16.47 -16.46 11.37
CA MET A 1 -17.19 -15.22 11.72
C MET A 1 -17.22 -14.36 10.48
N GLU A 2 -18.39 -14.00 9.97
CA GLU A 2 -18.47 -13.05 8.85
C GLU A 2 -18.23 -11.63 9.38
N LEU A 3 -17.35 -10.87 8.71
CA LEU A 3 -17.11 -9.48 9.06
C LEU A 3 -18.34 -8.64 8.70
N ASN A 4 -18.76 -7.77 9.61
CA ASN A 4 -19.83 -6.82 9.33
C ASN A 4 -19.34 -5.73 8.34
N LYS A 5 -20.28 -4.93 7.82
CA LYS A 5 -19.99 -3.91 6.80
C LYS A 5 -19.00 -2.84 7.29
N GLU A 6 -19.04 -2.47 8.56
CA GLU A 6 -18.16 -1.46 9.15
C GLU A 6 -16.73 -2.00 9.26
N ALA A 7 -16.55 -3.20 9.81
CA ALA A 7 -15.25 -3.86 9.92
C ALA A 7 -14.58 -4.03 8.55
N LYS A 8 -15.34 -4.42 7.52
CA LYS A 8 -14.84 -4.52 6.14
C LYS A 8 -14.38 -3.17 5.59
N LYS A 9 -15.14 -2.10 5.88
CA LYS A 9 -14.79 -0.73 5.47
C LYS A 9 -13.53 -0.25 6.18
N ASP A 10 -13.39 -0.54 7.48
CA ASP A 10 -12.23 -0.12 8.26
C ASP A 10 -10.95 -0.83 7.79
N ILE A 11 -11.02 -2.14 7.52
CA ILE A 11 -9.92 -2.90 6.92
C ILE A 11 -9.53 -2.29 5.56
N LEU A 12 -10.52 -2.02 4.71
CA LEU A 12 -10.27 -1.44 3.39
C LEU A 12 -9.66 -0.04 3.49
N ASN A 13 -10.10 0.79 4.43
CA ASN A 13 -9.52 2.11 4.67
C ASN A 13 -8.07 2.01 5.15
N GLY A 14 -7.78 1.11 6.09
CA GLY A 14 -6.40 0.85 6.54
C GLY A 14 -5.51 0.41 5.39
N PHE A 15 -6.00 -0.49 4.54
CA PHE A 15 -5.29 -0.93 3.34
C PHE A 15 -5.00 0.21 2.36
N ILE A 16 -5.97 1.09 2.14
CA ILE A 16 -5.81 2.28 1.28
C ILE A 16 -4.81 3.28 1.89
N ASP A 17 -4.77 3.42 3.22
CA ASP A 17 -3.81 4.27 3.90
C ASP A 17 -2.37 3.72 3.78
N ILE A 18 -2.18 2.39 3.82
CA ILE A 18 -0.90 1.74 3.50
C ILE A 18 -0.47 2.11 2.06
N LEU A 19 -1.35 1.91 1.07
CA LEU A 19 -1.08 2.27 -0.33
C LEU A 19 -0.75 3.77 -0.49
N THR A 20 -1.41 4.64 0.28
CA THR A 20 -1.16 6.08 0.28
C THR A 20 0.27 6.40 0.72
N ARG A 21 0.78 5.74 1.76
CA ARG A 21 2.17 5.88 2.22
C ARG A 21 3.16 5.37 1.18
N ILE A 22 2.89 4.24 0.53
CA ILE A 22 3.72 3.71 -0.57
C ILE A 22 3.69 4.63 -1.81
N SER A 23 2.60 5.38 -2.01
CA SER A 23 2.46 6.29 -3.15
C SER A 23 3.15 7.65 -2.99
N SER A 24 3.64 7.98 -1.78
CA SER A 24 4.09 9.33 -1.44
C SER A 24 5.58 9.38 -1.12
N ARG A 25 6.40 9.77 -2.11
CA ARG A 25 7.84 9.97 -1.89
C ARG A 25 8.16 11.01 -0.82
N GLU A 26 7.35 12.06 -0.71
CA GLU A 26 7.52 13.07 0.34
C GLU A 26 7.32 12.48 1.73
N PHE A 27 6.28 11.64 1.90
CA PHE A 27 6.07 10.91 3.15
C PHE A 27 7.26 10.01 3.45
N GLN A 28 7.69 9.20 2.48
CA GLN A 28 8.77 8.23 2.66
C GLN A 28 10.09 8.89 3.03
N LYS A 29 10.47 9.98 2.34
CA LYS A 29 11.69 10.73 2.67
C LYS A 29 11.60 11.40 4.04
N ARG A 30 10.43 11.92 4.42
CA ARG A 30 10.24 12.55 5.72
C ARG A 30 10.27 11.53 6.86
N VAL A 31 9.49 10.47 6.73
CA VAL A 31 9.23 9.52 7.80
C VAL A 31 10.27 8.40 7.80
N TRP A 32 10.39 7.64 6.70
CA TRP A 32 11.26 6.45 6.67
C TRP A 32 12.76 6.78 6.65
N ILE A 33 13.15 7.94 6.09
CA ILE A 33 14.57 8.33 6.00
C ILE A 33 14.96 9.27 7.13
N ARG A 34 14.22 10.36 7.33
CA ARG A 34 14.59 11.38 8.33
C ARG A 34 14.01 11.13 9.73
N GLY A 35 13.08 10.19 9.88
CA GLY A 35 12.41 9.93 11.16
C GLY A 35 11.57 11.12 11.65
N GLU A 36 11.06 11.95 10.73
CA GLU A 36 10.35 13.18 11.07
C GLU A 36 8.84 12.98 11.10
N GLY A 37 8.21 13.39 12.19
CA GLY A 37 6.75 13.46 12.35
C GLY A 37 6.21 12.45 13.37
N PRO A 38 4.91 12.56 13.71
CA PRO A 38 4.28 11.69 14.70
C PRO A 38 4.03 10.26 14.20
N GLU A 39 4.21 9.99 12.91
CA GLU A 39 3.72 8.75 12.29
C GLU A 39 4.45 7.47 12.71
N CYS A 40 5.58 7.53 13.43
CA CYS A 40 6.31 6.36 13.98
C CYS A 40 6.32 5.14 13.03
N ASP A 41 6.60 5.37 11.74
CA ASP A 41 6.42 4.39 10.67
C ASP A 41 7.75 4.17 9.94
N SER A 42 7.94 2.99 9.39
CA SER A 42 9.14 2.60 8.64
C SER A 42 8.78 1.84 7.37
N PHE A 43 9.77 1.62 6.51
CA PHE A 43 9.57 0.78 5.34
C PHE A 43 9.22 -0.66 5.73
N ASP A 44 9.88 -1.21 6.75
CA ASP A 44 9.62 -2.59 7.20
C ASP A 44 8.21 -2.72 7.79
N ASP A 45 7.73 -1.70 8.52
CA ASP A 45 6.35 -1.67 9.04
C ASP A 45 5.34 -1.67 7.89
N VAL A 46 5.52 -0.79 6.90
CA VAL A 46 4.64 -0.72 5.72
C VAL A 46 4.63 -2.01 4.92
N VAL A 47 5.78 -2.68 4.78
CA VAL A 47 5.88 -3.98 4.12
C VAL A 47 5.13 -5.06 4.91
N CYS A 48 5.32 -5.10 6.23
CA CYS A 48 4.66 -6.05 7.13
C CYS A 48 3.14 -5.86 7.11
N GLU A 49 2.67 -4.62 7.27
CA GLU A 49 1.25 -4.26 7.25
C GLU A 49 0.60 -4.59 5.90
N PHE A 50 1.25 -4.23 4.78
CA PHE A 50 0.69 -4.51 3.46
C PHE A 50 0.48 -6.02 3.24
N PHE A 51 1.50 -6.83 3.53
CA PHE A 51 1.44 -8.28 3.32
C PHE A 51 0.72 -9.04 4.44
N GLY A 52 0.39 -8.38 5.55
CA GLY A 52 -0.51 -8.91 6.57
C GLY A 52 -1.98 -8.77 6.19
N GLU A 53 -2.33 -7.69 5.47
CA GLU A 53 -3.71 -7.37 5.08
C GLU A 53 -4.07 -7.89 3.66
N ASP A 54 -3.10 -7.99 2.74
CA ASP A 54 -3.36 -8.27 1.33
C ASP A 54 -4.02 -9.63 1.08
N GLU A 55 -3.59 -10.68 1.77
CA GLU A 55 -4.07 -12.05 1.55
C GLU A 55 -5.58 -12.15 1.83
N ALA A 56 -6.03 -11.58 2.95
CA ALA A 56 -7.44 -11.59 3.34
C ALA A 56 -8.31 -10.78 2.36
N ILE A 57 -7.80 -9.63 1.91
CA ILE A 57 -8.50 -8.78 0.94
C ILE A 57 -8.57 -9.46 -0.43
N LEU A 58 -7.47 -10.01 -0.93
CA LEU A 58 -7.42 -10.62 -2.26
C LEU A 58 -8.24 -11.90 -2.35
N ALA A 59 -8.21 -12.73 -1.30
CA ALA A 59 -8.98 -13.98 -1.26
C ALA A 59 -10.49 -13.74 -1.33
N LYS A 60 -10.96 -12.58 -0.87
CA LYS A 60 -12.39 -12.23 -0.77
C LYS A 60 -12.70 -10.83 -1.32
N TYR A 61 -12.01 -10.39 -2.38
CA TYR A 61 -12.05 -8.99 -2.82
C TYR A 61 -13.47 -8.47 -3.10
N LYS A 62 -14.37 -9.33 -3.60
CA LYS A 62 -15.78 -8.99 -3.83
C LYS A 62 -16.53 -8.65 -2.54
N ASP A 63 -16.17 -9.27 -1.42
CA ASP A 63 -16.77 -8.99 -0.11
C ASP A 63 -16.44 -7.57 0.39
N PHE A 64 -15.34 -7.00 -0.10
CA PHE A 64 -14.90 -5.64 0.16
C PHE A 64 -15.41 -4.63 -0.88
N GLY A 65 -16.25 -5.06 -1.83
CA GLY A 65 -16.75 -4.21 -2.91
C GLY A 65 -15.69 -3.84 -3.95
N ILE A 66 -14.59 -4.59 -4.01
CA ILE A 66 -13.53 -4.41 -5.01
C ILE A 66 -14.01 -5.01 -6.33
N THR A 67 -13.87 -4.25 -7.41
CA THR A 67 -14.19 -4.69 -8.78
C THR A 67 -13.09 -5.57 -9.36
N ASP A 68 -13.41 -6.37 -10.38
CA ASP A 68 -12.42 -7.23 -11.06
C ASP A 68 -11.24 -6.40 -11.63
N PHE A 69 -11.51 -5.19 -12.12
CA PHE A 69 -10.48 -4.27 -12.60
C PHE A 69 -9.55 -3.79 -11.48
N GLN A 70 -10.10 -3.34 -10.34
CA GLN A 70 -9.30 -2.94 -9.18
C GLN A 70 -8.48 -4.11 -8.63
N TYR A 71 -9.07 -5.31 -8.59
CA TYR A 71 -8.38 -6.53 -8.19
C TYR A 71 -7.17 -6.83 -9.10
N GLN A 72 -7.33 -6.76 -10.43
CA GLN A 72 -6.23 -6.98 -11.36
C GLN A 72 -5.08 -5.98 -11.18
N LEU A 73 -5.39 -4.71 -10.97
CA LEU A 73 -4.38 -3.69 -10.66
C LEU A 73 -3.67 -4.00 -9.34
N LEU A 74 -4.43 -4.40 -8.32
CA LEU A 74 -3.88 -4.70 -7.00
C LEU A 74 -2.95 -5.92 -7.03
N VAL A 75 -3.33 -7.00 -7.72
CA VAL A 75 -2.48 -8.19 -7.89
C VAL A 75 -1.18 -7.81 -8.60
N LYS A 76 -1.27 -7.04 -9.68
CA LYS A 76 -0.09 -6.57 -10.42
C LYS A 76 0.84 -5.74 -9.53
N PHE A 77 0.28 -4.85 -8.72
CA PHE A 77 1.05 -4.08 -7.74
C PHE A 77 1.70 -4.97 -6.69
N ARG A 78 0.93 -5.86 -6.05
CA ARG A 78 1.40 -6.81 -5.03
C ARG A 78 2.60 -7.60 -5.52
N ASP A 79 2.52 -8.19 -6.71
CA ASP A 79 3.58 -9.05 -7.24
C ASP A 79 4.85 -8.26 -7.52
N ALA A 80 4.72 -7.04 -8.06
CA ALA A 80 5.85 -6.13 -8.27
C ALA A 80 6.46 -5.67 -6.93
N PHE A 81 5.62 -5.36 -5.95
CA PHE A 81 6.05 -4.91 -4.63
C PHE A 81 6.78 -6.03 -3.89
N ARG A 82 6.24 -7.26 -3.90
CA ARG A 82 6.90 -8.45 -3.32
C ARG A 82 8.28 -8.68 -3.94
N ALA A 83 8.35 -8.72 -5.27
CA ALA A 83 9.61 -8.93 -5.98
C ALA A 83 10.67 -7.85 -5.67
N PHE A 84 10.22 -6.63 -5.36
CA PHE A 84 11.09 -5.55 -4.93
C PHE A 84 11.55 -5.72 -3.47
N THR A 85 10.62 -5.95 -2.53
CA THR A 85 10.87 -6.02 -1.09
C THR A 85 11.72 -7.24 -0.71
N ASP A 86 11.61 -8.34 -1.46
CA ASP A 86 12.42 -9.55 -1.24
C ASP A 86 13.93 -9.29 -1.41
N LYS A 87 14.31 -8.19 -2.07
CA LYS A 87 15.71 -7.83 -2.39
C LYS A 87 16.15 -6.50 -1.75
N ASN A 88 15.22 -5.73 -1.20
CA ASN A 88 15.47 -4.37 -0.76
C ASN A 88 14.77 -4.13 0.59
N ASN A 89 15.56 -3.81 1.61
CA ASN A 89 15.09 -3.53 2.96
C ASN A 89 15.67 -2.22 3.54
N TYR A 90 16.42 -1.45 2.75
CA TYR A 90 17.08 -0.24 3.22
C TYR A 90 16.71 0.97 2.35
N PRO A 91 15.68 1.74 2.75
CA PRO A 91 15.11 2.83 1.95
C PRO A 91 16.10 3.83 1.39
N GLU A 92 17.13 4.21 2.15
CA GLU A 92 18.15 5.17 1.71
C GLU A 92 18.87 4.74 0.42
N LYS A 93 18.95 3.43 0.13
CA LYS A 93 19.61 2.90 -1.06
C LYS A 93 18.73 2.93 -2.30
N PHE A 94 17.41 2.95 -2.15
CA PHE A 94 16.49 2.74 -3.26
C PHE A 94 15.46 3.85 -3.47
N ILE A 95 15.27 4.76 -2.51
CA ILE A 95 14.15 5.73 -2.52
C ILE A 95 14.13 6.63 -3.77
N ASP A 96 15.29 6.89 -4.36
CA ASP A 96 15.45 7.70 -5.56
C ASP A 96 15.73 6.88 -6.84
N THR A 97 15.60 5.56 -6.77
CA THR A 97 15.81 4.68 -7.93
C THR A 97 14.61 4.66 -8.89
N PRO A 98 14.84 4.41 -10.20
CA PRO A 98 13.75 4.16 -11.14
C PRO A 98 12.83 3.01 -10.73
N GLU A 99 13.39 1.96 -10.12
CA GLU A 99 12.65 0.79 -9.65
C GLU A 99 11.62 1.19 -8.58
N TRP A 100 12.03 1.96 -7.57
CA TRP A 100 11.10 2.45 -6.54
C TRP A 100 10.11 3.47 -7.09
N THR A 101 10.52 4.29 -8.05
CA THR A 101 9.63 5.21 -8.77
C THR A 101 8.47 4.45 -9.39
N ARG A 102 8.75 3.33 -10.07
CA ARG A 102 7.73 2.48 -10.67
C ARG A 102 6.78 1.88 -9.63
N ILE A 103 7.27 1.40 -8.49
CA ILE A 103 6.40 0.89 -7.40
C ILE A 103 5.47 2.00 -6.89
N THR A 104 6.01 3.19 -6.67
CA THR A 104 5.25 4.37 -6.22
C THR A 104 4.15 4.74 -7.23
N GLU A 105 4.44 4.72 -8.53
CA GLU A 105 3.48 4.99 -9.59
C GLU A 105 2.38 3.94 -9.66
N MET A 106 2.73 2.65 -9.54
CA MET A 106 1.75 1.57 -9.50
C MET A 106 0.81 1.70 -8.28
N ALA A 107 1.33 2.09 -7.10
CA ALA A 107 0.49 2.38 -5.94
C ALA A 107 -0.50 3.52 -6.22
N LYS A 108 -0.08 4.59 -6.91
CA LYS A 108 -0.97 5.69 -7.32
C LYS A 108 -2.04 5.22 -8.31
N GLU A 109 -1.70 4.34 -9.24
CA GLU A 109 -2.66 3.76 -10.19
C GLU A 109 -3.75 2.96 -9.46
N VAL A 110 -3.35 2.15 -8.47
CA VAL A 110 -4.28 1.42 -7.60
C VAL A 110 -5.18 2.42 -6.85
N LEU A 111 -4.61 3.40 -6.15
CA LEU A 111 -5.39 4.40 -5.40
C LEU A 111 -6.41 5.14 -6.28
N LYS A 112 -6.00 5.52 -7.50
CA LYS A 112 -6.88 6.16 -8.48
C LYS A 112 -8.05 5.25 -8.87
N ALA A 113 -7.79 3.96 -9.09
CA ALA A 113 -8.84 3.00 -9.41
C ALA A 113 -9.82 2.79 -8.24
N PHE A 114 -9.38 2.95 -7.00
CA PHE A 114 -10.23 2.91 -5.81
C PHE A 114 -11.02 4.21 -5.59
N ASN A 115 -10.87 5.21 -6.47
CA ASN A 115 -11.44 6.56 -6.33
C ASN A 115 -11.12 7.20 -4.97
N TYR A 116 -9.97 6.86 -4.37
CA TYR A 116 -9.61 7.41 -3.08
C TYR A 116 -9.25 8.88 -3.24
N GLN A 117 -10.14 9.75 -2.75
CA GLN A 117 -9.83 11.14 -2.47
C GLN A 117 -9.52 11.22 -0.99
N LYS A 118 -8.27 11.50 -0.63
CA LYS A 118 -7.90 11.79 0.76
C LYS A 118 -8.65 13.05 1.19
N THR A 119 -9.80 12.88 1.83
CA THR A 119 -10.51 13.99 2.47
C THR A 119 -9.61 14.50 3.57
N ARG A 120 -9.09 15.72 3.41
CA ARG A 120 -8.31 16.42 4.43
C ARG A 120 -9.19 16.85 5.58
#